data_AF-A0A0Q7PVM5-F1
#
_entry.id   AF-A0A0Q7PVM5-F1
#
_cell.length_a   1.000
_cell.length_b   1.000
_cell.length_c   1.000
_cell.angle_alpha   90.00
_cell.angle_beta   90.00
_cell.angle_gamma   90.00
#
_symmetry.space_group_name_H-M   'P 1'
#
loop_
_entity.id
_entity.type
_entity.pdbx_description
1 polymer ?
#
loop_
_entity_poly.entity_id
_entity_poly.type
_entity_poly.pdbx_seq_one_letter_code
_entity_poly.pdbx_strand_id
1 'polypeptide(L)'
;MKIARHRPRPAAAVSLSVLTLLTAGLFAAPVFAQTTTGSIVAKKFYDANANGVRDTGEPWLSGWPMTLTGPGIDSTRNSTATWTGLAGGAGYSVLEATPVETNWVQTAPRVGGVPVNPKDVSVIACQTLTIKFGNYCKKGSGGRTPGFWSNQNGLAKLNDGDPPSNAPELGLLSSLNLVDANGNAFDPADYGSFRTWLLGSTAVNMAYKLSSHLAAMTLNVEAAYVNADSFFLPCNCTIGELLDDADASLAAYPSTPAGHPQRANQEMLKNWLDQLNNGALIVSATPCRRTFYSGY
;
A
#
# COMPACT_ATOMS: atom_id res chain seq x y z
N MET A 1 -88.66 60.25 22.86
CA MET A 1 -88.79 58.78 22.74
C MET A 1 -88.02 58.15 23.90
N LYS A 2 -88.73 57.73 24.96
CA LYS A 2 -88.18 57.15 26.20
C LYS A 2 -88.43 55.64 26.17
N ILE A 3 -87.41 54.83 26.41
CA ILE A 3 -87.58 53.46 26.93
C ILE A 3 -86.58 53.25 28.08
N ALA A 4 -87.16 52.91 29.24
CA ALA A 4 -86.61 52.54 30.54
C ALA A 4 -86.11 51.07 30.51
N ARG A 5 -85.41 50.44 31.48
CA ARG A 5 -84.73 50.69 32.77
C ARG A 5 -84.13 49.30 33.12
N HIS A 6 -82.98 49.21 33.80
CA HIS A 6 -82.81 48.38 35.02
C HIS A 6 -81.38 48.50 35.59
N ARG A 7 -81.27 48.68 36.92
CA ARG A 7 -80.05 48.49 37.74
C ARG A 7 -80.27 47.27 38.63
N PRO A 8 -79.25 46.42 38.83
CA PRO A 8 -78.67 46.19 40.17
C PRO A 8 -77.14 45.91 40.08
N ARG A 9 -76.25 45.79 41.09
CA ARG A 9 -76.14 45.88 42.57
C ARG A 9 -74.60 45.86 42.86
N PRO A 10 -74.08 46.32 44.02
CA PRO A 10 -72.67 46.17 44.37
C PRO A 10 -72.41 44.80 45.03
N ALA A 11 -71.27 44.15 44.75
CA ALA A 11 -70.75 42.99 45.49
C ALA A 11 -69.21 42.99 45.36
N ALA A 12 -68.50 43.40 46.40
CA ALA A 12 -67.89 42.53 47.42
C ALA A 12 -66.62 41.84 46.91
N ALA A 13 -65.46 42.36 47.32
CA ALA A 13 -64.18 41.69 47.20
C ALA A 13 -64.18 40.42 48.07
N VAL A 14 -63.83 39.29 47.47
CA VAL A 14 -63.56 38.03 48.18
C VAL A 14 -62.10 37.70 47.97
N SER A 15 -61.33 37.78 49.05
CA SER A 15 -59.95 37.30 49.11
C SER A 15 -59.97 35.77 49.13
N LEU A 16 -59.27 35.13 48.19
CA LEU A 16 -59.15 33.67 48.13
C LEU A 16 -57.71 33.30 48.48
N SER A 17 -57.50 32.83 49.70
CA SER A 17 -56.25 32.21 50.15
C SER A 17 -56.10 30.85 49.47
N VAL A 18 -55.17 30.73 48.52
CA VAL A 18 -54.83 29.44 47.92
C VAL A 18 -53.83 28.72 48.83
N LEU A 19 -54.30 27.62 49.42
CA LEU A 19 -53.52 26.66 50.19
C LEU A 19 -52.61 25.87 49.23
N THR A 20 -51.30 26.10 49.29
CA THR A 20 -50.30 25.28 48.57
C THR A 20 -50.21 23.90 49.22
N LEU A 21 -50.74 22.89 48.53
CA LEU A 21 -50.49 21.48 48.82
C LEU A 21 -49.17 21.08 48.14
N LEU A 22 -48.10 20.89 48.91
CA LEU A 22 -46.82 20.41 48.40
C LEU A 22 -46.87 18.87 48.30
N THR A 23 -47.27 18.35 47.14
CA THR A 23 -47.08 16.93 46.83
C THR A 23 -45.66 16.74 46.29
N ALA A 24 -44.79 16.12 47.09
CA ALA A 24 -43.51 15.61 46.62
C ALA A 24 -43.76 14.39 45.71
N GLY A 25 -44.11 14.66 44.44
CA GLY A 25 -44.14 13.65 43.39
C GLY A 25 -42.71 13.27 43.02
N LEU A 26 -42.30 12.07 43.43
CA LEU A 26 -41.07 11.45 42.95
C LEU A 26 -41.26 11.11 41.46
N PHE A 27 -40.91 12.04 40.56
CA PHE A 27 -40.75 11.70 39.15
C PHE A 27 -39.46 10.90 39.02
N ALA A 28 -39.53 9.58 39.20
CA ALA A 28 -38.59 8.68 38.55
C ALA A 28 -38.86 8.83 37.05
N ALA A 29 -38.21 9.80 36.41
CA ALA A 29 -38.06 9.76 34.97
C ALA A 29 -37.51 8.38 34.65
N PRO A 30 -38.11 7.59 33.75
CA PRO A 30 -37.43 6.42 33.25
C PRO A 30 -36.17 6.98 32.61
N VAL A 31 -35.03 6.81 33.27
CA VAL A 31 -33.75 6.84 32.58
C VAL A 31 -33.85 5.65 31.64
N PHE A 32 -34.38 5.88 30.44
CA PHE A 32 -34.01 5.05 29.31
C PHE A 32 -32.50 5.22 29.26
N ALA A 33 -31.78 4.29 29.88
CA ALA A 33 -30.42 3.98 29.51
C ALA A 33 -30.51 3.45 28.08
N GLN A 34 -30.79 4.35 27.14
CA GLN A 34 -30.61 4.09 25.74
C GLN A 34 -29.11 3.91 25.63
N THR A 35 -28.67 2.65 25.64
CA THR A 35 -27.30 2.31 25.34
C THR A 35 -27.05 2.87 23.95
N THR A 36 -26.47 4.05 23.91
CA THR A 36 -26.15 4.71 22.65
C THR A 36 -25.09 3.85 22.00
N THR A 37 -25.49 3.13 20.96
CA THR A 37 -24.61 2.20 20.28
C THR A 37 -23.76 2.92 19.24
N GLY A 38 -22.60 2.37 18.96
CA GLY A 38 -21.75 2.76 17.84
C GLY A 38 -21.55 1.60 16.87
N SER A 39 -20.66 1.80 15.90
CA SER A 39 -20.30 0.80 14.90
C SER A 39 -18.79 0.78 14.67
N ILE A 40 -18.26 -0.38 14.29
CA ILE A 40 -16.88 -0.55 13.84
C ILE A 40 -16.91 -1.06 12.39
N VAL A 41 -16.11 -0.45 11.53
CA VAL A 41 -15.86 -0.92 10.16
C VAL A 41 -14.39 -1.27 10.02
N ALA A 42 -14.08 -2.53 9.72
CA ALA A 42 -12.73 -2.97 9.41
C ALA A 42 -12.55 -3.14 7.89
N LYS A 43 -11.59 -2.40 7.32
CA LYS A 43 -11.28 -2.43 5.89
C LYS A 43 -9.85 -2.91 5.68
N LYS A 44 -9.63 -3.75 4.67
CA LYS A 44 -8.34 -4.37 4.36
C LYS A 44 -7.82 -3.84 3.03
N PHE A 45 -6.60 -3.31 2.97
CA PHE A 45 -5.98 -2.84 1.73
C PHE A 45 -4.64 -3.52 1.48
N TYR A 46 -4.23 -3.52 0.21
CA TYR A 46 -2.91 -3.92 -0.24
C TYR A 46 -1.98 -2.70 -0.22
N ASP A 47 -0.93 -2.75 0.57
CA ASP A 47 0.02 -1.66 0.78
C ASP A 47 1.22 -1.83 -0.16
N ALA A 48 1.10 -1.37 -1.40
CA ALA A 48 2.03 -1.70 -2.48
C ALA A 48 3.44 -1.10 -2.28
N ASN A 49 3.57 -0.07 -1.44
CA ASN A 49 4.86 0.57 -1.10
C ASN A 49 5.31 0.32 0.36
N ALA A 50 4.56 -0.51 1.11
CA ALA A 50 4.82 -0.90 2.49
C ALA A 50 4.85 0.25 3.52
N ASN A 51 4.21 1.40 3.24
CA ASN A 51 4.28 2.59 4.09
C ASN A 51 3.28 2.57 5.27
N GLY A 52 2.34 1.62 5.31
CA GLY A 52 1.31 1.49 6.35
C GLY A 52 0.12 2.43 6.20
N VAL A 53 0.02 3.15 5.09
CA VAL A 53 -1.06 4.07 4.74
C VAL A 53 -1.72 3.55 3.47
N ARG A 54 -3.04 3.73 3.38
CA ARG A 54 -3.76 3.39 2.15
C ARG A 54 -3.67 4.55 1.18
N ASP A 55 -2.84 4.43 0.17
CA ASP A 55 -2.61 5.43 -0.86
C ASP A 55 -3.66 5.37 -1.99
N THR A 56 -3.64 6.38 -2.86
CA THR A 56 -4.46 6.39 -4.06
C THR A 56 -3.98 5.31 -5.03
N GLY A 57 -4.91 4.57 -5.63
CA GLY A 57 -4.60 3.45 -6.53
C GLY A 57 -4.44 2.10 -5.82
N GLU A 58 -4.19 2.09 -4.52
CA GLU A 58 -4.06 0.83 -3.76
C GLU A 58 -5.39 0.09 -3.62
N PRO A 59 -5.41 -1.22 -3.97
CA PRO A 59 -6.64 -1.99 -3.99
C PRO A 59 -7.08 -2.40 -2.58
N TRP A 60 -8.40 -2.47 -2.39
CA TRP A 60 -8.98 -3.15 -1.24
C TRP A 60 -8.88 -4.67 -1.43
N LEU A 61 -8.50 -5.38 -0.38
CA LEU A 61 -8.43 -6.84 -0.36
C LEU A 61 -9.76 -7.39 0.17
N SER A 62 -10.43 -8.24 -0.61
CA SER A 62 -11.65 -8.95 -0.21
C SER A 62 -11.35 -10.29 0.48
N GLY A 63 -12.33 -10.87 1.18
CA GLY A 63 -12.19 -12.23 1.73
C GLY A 63 -11.10 -12.40 2.79
N TRP A 64 -10.64 -11.30 3.41
CA TRP A 64 -9.73 -11.37 4.54
C TRP A 64 -10.55 -11.46 5.82
N PRO A 65 -10.44 -12.53 6.62
CA PRO A 65 -11.22 -12.65 7.84
C PRO A 65 -10.80 -11.63 8.90
N MET A 66 -11.79 -10.98 9.49
CA MET A 66 -11.67 -9.97 10.52
C MET A 66 -12.53 -10.39 11.70
N THR A 67 -11.94 -10.58 12.88
CA THR A 67 -12.64 -11.01 14.09
C THR A 67 -12.75 -9.84 15.06
N LEU A 68 -13.98 -9.54 15.49
CA LEU A 68 -14.26 -8.57 16.54
C LEU A 68 -14.56 -9.32 17.85
N THR A 69 -13.81 -9.01 18.89
CA THR A 69 -14.07 -9.50 20.26
C THR A 69 -14.36 -8.32 21.20
N GLY A 70 -15.28 -8.53 22.15
CA GLY A 70 -15.66 -7.54 23.14
C GLY A 70 -16.91 -7.94 23.91
N PRO A 71 -17.55 -7.01 24.65
CA PRO A 71 -18.72 -7.33 25.46
C PRO A 71 -19.84 -7.96 24.64
N GLY A 72 -20.14 -9.23 24.93
CA GLY A 72 -21.20 -10.00 24.29
C GLY A 72 -20.99 -10.31 22.80
N ILE A 73 -19.77 -10.10 22.26
CA ILE A 73 -19.48 -10.38 20.85
C ILE A 73 -18.15 -11.10 20.67
N ASP A 74 -18.21 -12.16 19.87
CA ASP A 74 -17.08 -12.84 19.25
C ASP A 74 -17.54 -13.22 17.84
N SER A 75 -17.14 -12.42 16.84
CA SER A 75 -17.72 -12.50 15.50
C SER A 75 -16.68 -12.24 14.43
N THR A 76 -16.52 -13.21 13.53
CA THR A 76 -15.70 -13.08 12.33
C THR A 76 -16.55 -12.69 11.11
N ARG A 77 -16.03 -11.78 10.29
CA ARG A 77 -16.59 -11.37 9.00
C ARG A 77 -15.46 -11.16 8.00
N ASN A 78 -15.76 -11.21 6.71
CA ASN A 78 -14.78 -10.91 5.67
C ASN A 78 -14.64 -9.40 5.42
N SER A 79 -13.46 -8.99 4.97
CA SER A 79 -13.04 -7.61 4.78
C SER A 79 -14.03 -6.70 4.02
N THR A 80 -14.03 -5.43 4.48
CA THR A 80 -15.20 -4.52 4.60
C THR A 80 -16.22 -5.04 5.63
N ALA A 81 -15.71 -5.60 6.73
CA ALA A 81 -16.50 -6.08 7.85
C ALA A 81 -17.08 -4.89 8.62
N THR A 82 -18.39 -4.89 8.85
CA THR A 82 -19.09 -3.86 9.62
C THR A 82 -19.81 -4.52 10.79
N TRP A 83 -19.58 -4.06 12.01
CA TRP A 83 -20.35 -4.45 13.20
C TRP A 83 -21.08 -3.22 13.73
N THR A 84 -22.38 -3.35 13.96
CA THR A 84 -23.26 -2.28 14.46
C THR A 84 -23.85 -2.68 15.80
N GLY A 85 -24.50 -1.75 16.50
CA GLY A 85 -25.14 -2.04 17.79
C GLY A 85 -24.15 -2.27 18.94
N LEU A 86 -22.90 -1.84 18.78
CA LEU A 86 -21.85 -2.01 19.78
C LEU A 86 -22.06 -1.01 20.93
N ALA A 87 -21.90 -1.45 22.18
CA ALA A 87 -22.09 -0.58 23.34
C ALA A 87 -21.11 0.61 23.32
N GLY A 88 -21.64 1.83 23.28
CA GLY A 88 -20.83 3.04 23.37
C GLY A 88 -20.07 3.11 24.70
N GLY A 89 -18.82 3.56 24.65
CA GLY A 89 -17.90 3.62 25.78
C GLY A 89 -17.15 2.32 26.07
N ALA A 90 -17.56 1.18 25.49
CA ALA A 90 -16.91 -0.09 25.71
C ALA A 90 -15.67 -0.30 24.83
N GLY A 91 -14.73 -1.10 25.34
CA GLY A 91 -13.55 -1.56 24.62
C GLY A 91 -13.84 -2.79 23.75
N TYR A 92 -13.25 -2.81 22.56
CA TYR A 92 -13.32 -3.91 21.60
C TYR A 92 -11.95 -4.14 20.97
N SER A 93 -11.70 -5.36 20.50
CA SER A 93 -10.48 -5.74 19.81
C SER A 93 -10.81 -6.26 18.40
N VAL A 94 -10.13 -5.76 17.37
CA VAL A 94 -10.27 -6.21 15.99
C VAL A 94 -9.00 -6.92 15.54
N LEU A 95 -9.10 -8.21 15.26
CA LEU A 95 -8.02 -9.06 14.76
C LEU A 95 -8.18 -9.25 13.24
N GLU A 96 -7.13 -9.03 12.45
CA GLU A 96 -7.03 -9.59 11.10
C GLU A 96 -6.43 -11.00 11.16
N ALA A 97 -6.97 -11.94 10.40
CA ALA A 97 -6.41 -13.28 10.32
C ALA A 97 -5.02 -13.29 9.67
N THR A 98 -4.16 -14.20 10.10
CA THR A 98 -2.85 -14.43 9.47
C THR A 98 -3.02 -15.41 8.29
N PRO A 99 -2.59 -15.05 7.06
CA PRO A 99 -2.60 -15.98 5.93
C PRO A 99 -1.69 -17.19 6.16
N VAL A 100 -2.00 -18.30 5.49
CA VAL A 100 -1.14 -19.50 5.49
C VAL A 100 0.20 -19.20 4.79
N GLU A 101 0.17 -18.38 3.74
CA GLU A 101 1.35 -17.96 3.01
C GLU A 101 2.19 -16.97 3.83
N THR A 102 3.42 -17.37 4.14
CA THR A 102 4.34 -16.64 5.05
C THR A 102 4.98 -15.40 4.42
N ASN A 103 4.68 -15.11 3.16
CA ASN A 103 5.23 -13.98 2.43
C ASN A 103 4.42 -12.69 2.62
N TRP A 104 3.28 -12.75 3.31
CA TRP A 104 2.48 -11.59 3.68
C TRP A 104 3.03 -10.89 4.91
N VAL A 105 3.07 -9.55 4.87
CA VAL A 105 3.59 -8.71 5.94
C VAL A 105 2.57 -7.64 6.27
N GLN A 106 2.26 -7.49 7.55
CA GLN A 106 1.37 -6.44 8.04
C GLN A 106 2.09 -5.09 8.14
N THR A 107 1.37 -4.03 7.76
CA THR A 107 1.87 -2.64 7.81
C THR A 107 0.94 -1.68 8.53
N ALA A 108 -0.36 -2.01 8.66
CA ALA A 108 -1.33 -1.20 9.38
C ALA A 108 -2.38 -2.06 10.10
N PRO A 109 -3.02 -1.55 11.16
CA PRO A 109 -2.79 -0.24 11.80
C PRO A 109 -1.48 -0.22 12.61
N ARG A 110 -0.98 0.97 12.97
CA ARG A 110 0.26 1.13 13.78
C ARG A 110 0.00 1.79 15.13
N VAL A 111 0.79 1.43 16.14
CA VAL A 111 0.90 2.11 17.45
C VAL A 111 2.38 2.29 17.75
N GLY A 112 2.80 3.52 18.06
CA GLY A 112 4.22 3.83 18.27
C GLY A 112 5.11 3.51 17.06
N GLY A 113 4.57 3.59 15.84
CA GLY A 113 5.29 3.27 14.60
C GLY A 113 5.36 1.79 14.24
N VAL A 114 4.86 0.89 15.09
CA VAL A 114 4.89 -0.57 14.87
C VAL A 114 3.49 -1.07 14.47
N PRO A 115 3.36 -1.93 13.44
CA PRO A 115 2.10 -2.59 13.13
C PRO A 115 1.55 -3.38 14.32
N VAL A 116 0.24 -3.30 14.56
CA VAL A 116 -0.44 -4.01 15.65
C VAL A 116 -1.57 -4.87 15.13
N ASN A 117 -1.65 -6.10 15.63
CA ASN A 117 -2.75 -7.02 15.41
C ASN A 117 -2.84 -7.96 16.63
N PRO A 118 -3.97 -7.97 17.37
CA PRO A 118 -5.19 -7.22 17.11
C PRO A 118 -5.05 -5.70 17.39
N LYS A 119 -6.06 -4.95 16.96
CA LYS A 119 -6.21 -3.51 17.24
C LYS A 119 -7.33 -3.27 18.25
N ASP A 120 -6.95 -2.82 19.44
CA ASP A 120 -7.88 -2.39 20.48
C ASP A 120 -8.39 -0.97 20.24
N VAL A 121 -9.69 -0.77 20.51
CA VAL A 121 -10.42 0.48 20.32
C VAL A 121 -11.53 0.64 21.35
N SER A 122 -11.94 1.88 21.60
CA SER A 122 -13.18 2.19 22.33
C SER A 122 -14.24 2.67 21.34
N VAL A 123 -15.43 2.11 21.40
CA VAL A 123 -16.55 2.54 20.56
C VAL A 123 -17.12 3.83 21.12
N ILE A 124 -17.27 4.85 20.27
CA ILE A 124 -17.97 6.08 20.63
C ILE A 124 -19.44 5.93 20.25
N ALA A 125 -20.31 6.25 21.20
CA ALA A 125 -21.76 6.31 21.02
C ALA A 125 -22.15 7.11 19.76
N CYS A 126 -23.08 6.56 18.96
CA CYS A 126 -23.62 7.17 17.74
C CYS A 126 -22.58 7.45 16.64
N GLN A 127 -21.37 6.88 16.72
CA GLN A 127 -20.33 7.04 15.71
C GLN A 127 -19.96 5.71 15.05
N THR A 128 -19.37 5.82 13.86
CA THR A 128 -18.75 4.71 13.15
C THR A 128 -17.24 4.87 13.17
N LEU A 129 -16.55 3.99 13.88
CA LEU A 129 -15.10 3.92 13.87
C LEU A 129 -14.64 3.06 12.69
N THR A 130 -13.81 3.63 11.80
CA THR A 130 -13.21 2.87 10.71
C THR A 130 -11.76 2.54 11.03
N ILE A 131 -11.41 1.25 10.99
CA ILE A 131 -10.05 0.74 11.16
C ILE A 131 -9.57 0.19 9.82
N LYS A 132 -8.39 0.59 9.37
CA LYS A 132 -7.76 0.12 8.14
C LYS A 132 -6.59 -0.81 8.47
N PHE A 133 -6.58 -1.97 7.83
CA PHE A 133 -5.55 -2.99 7.95
C PHE A 133 -4.80 -3.11 6.61
N GLY A 134 -3.52 -2.75 6.62
CA GLY A 134 -2.65 -2.76 5.44
C GLY A 134 -1.73 -3.96 5.50
N ASN A 135 -1.64 -4.73 4.42
CA ASN A 135 -0.61 -5.76 4.26
C ASN A 135 -0.05 -5.68 2.85
N TYR A 136 1.19 -6.11 2.69
CA TYR A 136 1.81 -6.37 1.39
C TYR A 136 2.32 -7.80 1.33
N CYS A 137 2.74 -8.26 0.15
CA CYS A 137 3.34 -9.58 0.01
C CYS A 137 4.67 -9.51 -0.73
N LYS A 138 5.62 -10.32 -0.28
CA LYS A 138 6.95 -10.44 -0.89
C LYS A 138 6.98 -11.57 -1.92
N LYS A 139 7.73 -11.37 -3.00
CA LYS A 139 8.14 -12.43 -3.92
C LYS A 139 9.51 -12.11 -4.48
N GLY A 140 10.21 -13.09 -5.05
CA GLY A 140 11.42 -12.81 -5.82
C GLY A 140 11.09 -11.94 -7.04
N SER A 141 12.00 -11.05 -7.43
CA SER A 141 11.82 -10.18 -8.59
C SER A 141 11.54 -10.94 -9.88
N GLY A 142 12.10 -12.15 -10.02
CA GLY A 142 12.09 -12.94 -11.26
C GLY A 142 13.23 -12.59 -12.22
N GLY A 143 14.08 -11.63 -11.85
CA GLY A 143 15.14 -11.09 -12.70
C GLY A 143 16.14 -12.13 -13.20
N ARG A 144 16.69 -11.87 -14.38
CA ARG A 144 17.78 -12.60 -15.03
C ARG A 144 19.04 -11.75 -15.06
N THR A 145 20.17 -12.39 -14.81
CA THR A 145 21.47 -11.72 -14.75
C THR A 145 21.94 -11.24 -16.13
N PRO A 146 22.89 -10.30 -16.22
CA PRO A 146 23.58 -10.01 -17.47
C PRO A 146 24.13 -11.27 -18.17
N GLY A 147 24.57 -12.27 -17.40
CA GLY A 147 25.04 -13.55 -17.94
C GLY A 147 23.96 -14.33 -18.70
N PHE A 148 22.70 -14.28 -18.26
CA PHE A 148 21.57 -14.88 -18.98
C PHE A 148 21.39 -14.23 -20.36
N TRP A 149 21.37 -12.90 -20.40
CA TRP A 149 21.19 -12.12 -21.63
C TRP A 149 22.35 -12.23 -22.64
N SER A 150 23.50 -12.73 -22.21
CA SER A 150 24.67 -13.00 -23.06
C SER A 150 24.70 -14.40 -23.70
N ASN A 151 23.77 -15.29 -23.34
CA ASN A 151 23.78 -16.69 -23.75
C ASN A 151 22.62 -17.05 -24.70
N GLN A 152 22.58 -18.31 -25.16
CA GLN A 152 21.56 -18.78 -26.12
C GLN A 152 20.12 -18.69 -25.60
N ASN A 153 19.89 -18.82 -24.29
CA ASN A 153 18.55 -18.65 -23.71
C ASN A 153 18.13 -17.19 -23.73
N GLY A 154 19.05 -16.27 -23.41
CA GLY A 154 18.83 -14.83 -23.56
C GLY A 154 18.54 -14.45 -25.01
N LEU A 155 19.36 -14.93 -25.95
CA LEU A 155 19.15 -14.73 -27.39
C LEU A 155 17.81 -15.27 -27.87
N ALA A 156 17.40 -16.45 -27.42
CA ALA A 156 16.10 -17.02 -27.78
C ALA A 156 14.96 -16.13 -27.28
N LYS A 157 15.10 -15.53 -26.09
CA LYS A 157 14.11 -14.60 -25.56
C LYS A 157 14.10 -13.26 -26.29
N LEU A 158 15.26 -12.75 -26.70
CA LEU A 158 15.36 -11.56 -27.56
C LEU A 158 14.76 -11.79 -28.96
N ASN A 159 14.64 -13.03 -29.43
CA ASN A 159 14.08 -13.34 -30.76
C ASN A 159 12.63 -13.83 -30.67
N ASP A 160 11.85 -13.35 -29.71
CA ASP A 160 10.49 -13.86 -29.45
C ASP A 160 9.38 -13.24 -30.32
N GLY A 161 9.75 -12.27 -31.19
CA GLY A 161 8.86 -11.73 -32.22
C GLY A 161 8.47 -12.71 -33.34
N ASP A 162 7.47 -12.33 -34.13
CA ASP A 162 7.02 -13.06 -35.32
C ASP A 162 7.04 -12.13 -36.56
N PRO A 163 8.00 -12.29 -37.50
CA PRO A 163 9.05 -13.31 -37.51
C PRO A 163 10.13 -13.08 -36.43
N PRO A 164 10.92 -14.11 -36.05
CA PRO A 164 11.96 -13.99 -35.04
C PRO A 164 12.95 -12.85 -35.33
N SER A 165 13.05 -11.90 -34.41
CA SER A 165 13.90 -10.73 -34.51
C SER A 165 14.22 -10.20 -33.11
N ASN A 166 15.42 -9.67 -32.93
CA ASN A 166 15.85 -8.95 -31.72
C ASN A 166 15.93 -7.43 -31.92
N ALA A 167 15.49 -6.93 -33.06
CA ALA A 167 15.53 -5.51 -33.37
C ALA A 167 14.69 -4.66 -32.39
N PRO A 168 13.50 -5.07 -31.93
CA PRO A 168 12.73 -4.30 -30.94
C PRO A 168 13.48 -4.11 -29.61
N GLU A 169 14.11 -5.17 -29.10
CA GLU A 169 14.79 -5.18 -27.82
C GLU A 169 16.11 -4.41 -27.91
N LEU A 170 16.85 -4.53 -29.01
CA LEU A 170 18.05 -3.72 -29.25
C LEU A 170 17.70 -2.25 -29.48
N GLY A 171 16.57 -1.96 -30.12
CA GLY A 171 16.02 -0.61 -30.25
C GLY A 171 15.65 0.00 -28.90
N LEU A 172 15.05 -0.78 -27.99
CA LEU A 172 14.77 -0.39 -26.61
C LEU A 172 16.06 -0.07 -25.84
N LEU A 173 17.10 -0.89 -26.00
CA LEU A 173 18.39 -0.61 -25.37
C LEU A 173 19.07 0.65 -25.93
N SER A 174 18.91 0.90 -27.24
CA SER A 174 19.45 2.08 -27.92
C SER A 174 18.71 3.38 -27.56
N SER A 175 17.55 3.31 -26.90
CA SER A 175 16.86 4.50 -26.38
C SER A 175 17.33 4.91 -24.99
N LEU A 176 18.24 4.15 -24.39
CA LEU A 176 18.83 4.42 -23.08
C LEU A 176 20.18 5.12 -23.24
N ASN A 177 20.66 5.73 -22.17
CA ASN A 177 21.96 6.40 -22.09
C ASN A 177 23.09 5.40 -21.75
N LEU A 178 23.10 4.23 -22.39
CA LEU A 178 24.11 3.20 -22.14
C LEU A 178 25.49 3.67 -22.62
N VAL A 179 26.54 3.28 -21.89
CA VAL A 179 27.92 3.67 -22.23
C VAL A 179 28.88 2.49 -22.27
N ASP A 180 29.98 2.66 -23.01
CA ASP A 180 31.10 1.72 -23.07
C ASP A 180 32.15 1.98 -21.96
N ALA A 181 33.27 1.25 -22.02
CA ALA A 181 34.36 1.35 -21.06
C ALA A 181 34.99 2.76 -20.96
N ASN A 182 34.93 3.55 -22.04
CA ASN A 182 35.48 4.89 -22.12
C ASN A 182 34.42 5.98 -21.82
N GLY A 183 33.16 5.59 -21.66
CA GLY A 183 32.03 6.51 -21.49
C GLY A 183 31.44 7.04 -22.79
N ASN A 184 31.74 6.41 -23.93
CA ASN A 184 31.03 6.72 -25.18
C ASN A 184 29.66 6.06 -25.17
N ALA A 185 28.68 6.67 -25.83
CA ALA A 185 27.36 6.08 -26.04
C ALA A 185 27.48 4.69 -26.69
N PHE A 186 26.60 3.78 -26.27
CA PHE A 186 26.52 2.43 -26.80
C PHE A 186 25.10 2.10 -27.29
N ASP A 187 24.96 2.06 -28.60
CA ASP A 187 23.72 1.70 -29.29
C ASP A 187 23.91 0.35 -30.00
N PRO A 188 23.40 -0.78 -29.47
CA PRO A 188 23.67 -2.09 -30.03
C PRO A 188 22.97 -2.31 -31.38
N ALA A 189 23.74 -2.49 -32.45
CA ALA A 189 23.21 -2.76 -33.78
C ALA A 189 22.81 -4.23 -34.01
N ASP A 190 23.47 -5.15 -33.31
CA ASP A 190 23.23 -6.58 -33.40
C ASP A 190 23.57 -7.30 -32.08
N TYR A 191 23.07 -8.52 -31.92
CA TYR A 191 23.29 -9.31 -30.72
C TYR A 191 24.77 -9.64 -30.45
N GLY A 192 25.59 -9.81 -31.49
CA GLY A 192 27.02 -10.09 -31.33
C GLY A 192 27.76 -8.93 -30.67
N SER A 193 27.47 -7.70 -31.12
CA SER A 193 27.98 -6.46 -30.53
C SER A 193 27.46 -6.28 -29.10
N PHE A 194 26.16 -6.45 -28.87
CA PHE A 194 25.53 -6.40 -27.54
C PHE A 194 26.17 -7.39 -26.56
N ARG A 195 26.29 -8.66 -26.97
CA ARG A 195 26.89 -9.71 -26.14
C ARG A 195 28.32 -9.38 -25.77
N THR A 196 29.12 -8.90 -26.72
CA THR A 196 30.53 -8.57 -26.50
C THR A 196 30.66 -7.42 -25.51
N TRP A 197 29.85 -6.36 -25.68
CA TRP A 197 29.75 -5.25 -24.74
C TRP A 197 29.31 -5.72 -23.35
N LEU A 198 28.23 -6.51 -23.26
CA LEU A 198 27.70 -6.96 -21.97
C LEU A 198 28.74 -7.77 -21.16
N LEU A 199 29.51 -8.62 -21.83
CA LEU A 199 30.58 -9.44 -21.21
C LEU A 199 31.85 -8.64 -20.89
N GLY A 200 32.09 -7.52 -21.58
CA GLY A 200 33.24 -6.65 -21.34
C GLY A 200 33.07 -5.69 -20.15
N SER A 201 31.88 -5.66 -19.55
CA SER A 201 31.54 -4.74 -18.47
C SER A 201 32.31 -4.99 -17.18
N THR A 202 33.24 -4.07 -16.87
CA THR A 202 34.04 -4.05 -15.63
C THR A 202 33.70 -2.83 -14.78
N ALA A 203 34.07 -2.88 -13.49
CA ALA A 203 33.88 -1.75 -12.58
C ALA A 203 34.95 -0.64 -12.71
N VAL A 204 35.80 -0.66 -13.76
CA VAL A 204 36.80 0.41 -13.95
C VAL A 204 36.09 1.74 -14.16
N ASN A 205 35.19 1.82 -15.15
CA ASN A 205 34.18 2.87 -15.27
C ASN A 205 32.87 2.36 -14.64
N MET A 206 32.43 2.93 -13.52
CA MET A 206 31.18 2.48 -12.87
C MET A 206 29.95 2.73 -13.75
N ALA A 207 29.98 3.75 -14.61
CA ALA A 207 28.93 4.01 -15.58
C ALA A 207 28.71 2.80 -16.51
N TYR A 208 29.78 2.22 -17.06
CA TYR A 208 29.68 1.01 -17.88
C TYR A 208 29.10 -0.18 -17.08
N LYS A 209 29.49 -0.33 -15.81
CA LYS A 209 28.95 -1.40 -14.96
C LYS A 209 27.47 -1.20 -14.70
N LEU A 210 27.05 0.03 -14.39
CA LEU A 210 25.64 0.41 -14.25
C LEU A 210 24.89 0.13 -15.56
N SER A 211 25.40 0.56 -16.72
CA SER A 211 24.79 0.31 -18.03
C SER A 211 24.51 -1.17 -18.27
N SER A 212 25.46 -2.06 -17.96
CA SER A 212 25.25 -3.51 -18.15
C SER A 212 24.14 -4.10 -17.27
N HIS A 213 23.94 -3.58 -16.06
CA HIS A 213 22.88 -4.02 -15.16
C HIS A 213 21.54 -3.36 -15.47
N LEU A 214 21.55 -2.11 -15.94
CA LEU A 214 20.39 -1.40 -16.46
C LEU A 214 19.85 -2.15 -17.68
N ALA A 215 20.68 -2.42 -18.69
CA ALA A 215 20.29 -3.18 -19.88
C ALA A 215 19.66 -4.53 -19.52
N ALA A 216 20.28 -5.29 -18.61
CA ALA A 216 19.73 -6.57 -18.17
C ALA A 216 18.36 -6.44 -17.49
N MET A 217 18.15 -5.42 -16.65
CA MET A 217 16.87 -5.21 -15.98
C MET A 217 15.79 -4.68 -16.93
N THR A 218 16.15 -3.79 -17.85
CA THR A 218 15.24 -3.32 -18.91
C THR A 218 14.72 -4.51 -19.72
N LEU A 219 15.60 -5.42 -20.14
CA LEU A 219 15.19 -6.65 -20.82
C LEU A 219 14.36 -7.59 -19.93
N ASN A 220 14.62 -7.64 -18.62
CA ASN A 220 13.78 -8.41 -17.69
C ASN A 220 12.34 -7.88 -17.60
N VAL A 221 12.18 -6.55 -17.63
CA VAL A 221 10.87 -5.91 -17.61
C VAL A 221 10.15 -6.14 -18.94
N GLU A 222 10.84 -5.89 -20.06
CA GLU A 222 10.32 -6.12 -21.42
C GLU A 222 9.84 -7.58 -21.57
N ALA A 223 10.68 -8.54 -21.19
CA ALA A 223 10.39 -9.97 -21.26
C ALA A 223 9.33 -10.47 -20.25
N ALA A 224 8.74 -9.57 -19.46
CA ALA A 224 7.79 -9.83 -18.38
C ALA A 224 8.29 -10.78 -17.27
N TYR A 225 9.61 -10.95 -17.13
CA TYR A 225 10.18 -11.64 -15.97
C TYR A 225 10.04 -10.80 -14.70
N VAL A 226 10.13 -9.48 -14.83
CA VAL A 226 10.02 -8.51 -13.75
C VAL A 226 8.88 -7.54 -14.06
N ASN A 227 8.08 -7.18 -13.06
CA ASN A 227 7.07 -6.14 -13.19
C ASN A 227 7.64 -4.82 -12.64
N ALA A 228 7.72 -3.78 -13.48
CA ALA A 228 8.29 -2.48 -13.14
C ALA A 228 7.59 -1.76 -11.98
N ASP A 229 6.28 -1.98 -11.80
CA ASP A 229 5.49 -1.39 -10.70
C ASP A 229 5.75 -2.07 -9.35
N SER A 230 6.56 -3.13 -9.31
CA SER A 230 6.93 -3.78 -8.05
C SER A 230 7.84 -2.86 -7.24
N PHE A 231 7.64 -2.81 -5.92
CA PHE A 231 8.38 -1.92 -5.05
C PHE A 231 9.60 -2.60 -4.44
N PHE A 232 10.75 -1.94 -4.48
CA PHE A 232 11.99 -2.42 -3.91
C PHE A 232 12.36 -1.61 -2.67
N LEU A 233 12.12 -2.20 -1.50
CA LEU A 233 12.31 -1.55 -0.20
C LEU A 233 13.70 -0.91 -0.01
N PRO A 234 14.83 -1.52 -0.45
CA PRO A 234 16.15 -0.93 -0.26
C PRO A 234 16.37 0.42 -0.94
N CYS A 235 15.77 0.69 -2.11
CA CYS A 235 15.81 2.01 -2.74
C CYS A 235 14.62 2.90 -2.33
N ASN A 236 13.61 2.32 -1.66
CA ASN A 236 12.34 2.97 -1.40
C ASN A 236 11.69 3.53 -2.68
N CYS A 237 11.72 2.73 -3.74
CA CYS A 237 11.28 3.10 -5.08
C CYS A 237 10.67 1.88 -5.79
N THR A 238 9.88 2.10 -6.83
CA THR A 238 9.50 1.08 -7.79
C THR A 238 10.69 0.68 -8.65
N ILE A 239 10.64 -0.51 -9.26
CA ILE A 239 11.69 -0.94 -10.19
C ILE A 239 11.72 0.00 -11.42
N GLY A 240 10.57 0.50 -11.87
CA GLY A 240 10.48 1.51 -12.93
C GLY A 240 11.25 2.79 -12.59
N GLU A 241 10.98 3.37 -11.41
CA GLU A 241 11.71 4.57 -10.94
C GLU A 241 13.23 4.30 -10.82
N LEU A 242 13.64 3.10 -10.40
CA LEU A 242 15.05 2.74 -10.36
C LEU A 242 15.71 2.70 -11.76
N LEU A 243 14.98 2.24 -12.77
CA LEU A 243 15.46 2.24 -14.16
C LEU A 243 15.63 3.66 -14.68
N ASP A 244 14.65 4.53 -14.40
CA ASP A 244 14.70 5.95 -14.78
C ASP A 244 15.86 6.68 -14.09
N ASP A 245 16.06 6.46 -12.79
CA ASP A 245 17.16 7.04 -12.02
C ASP A 245 18.53 6.56 -12.52
N ALA A 246 18.65 5.28 -12.87
CA ALA A 246 19.87 4.72 -13.46
C ALA A 246 20.17 5.32 -14.82
N ASP A 247 19.17 5.44 -15.70
CA ASP A 247 19.33 6.01 -17.02
C ASP A 247 19.70 7.50 -16.97
N ALA A 248 18.98 8.28 -16.14
CA ALA A 248 19.28 9.69 -15.90
C ALA A 248 20.69 9.89 -15.33
N SER A 249 21.12 9.00 -14.43
CA SER A 249 22.48 9.03 -13.88
C SER A 249 23.56 8.73 -14.93
N LEU A 250 23.28 7.92 -15.94
CA LEU A 250 24.22 7.66 -17.03
C LEU A 250 24.29 8.84 -18.00
N ALA A 251 23.14 9.45 -18.30
CA ALA A 251 23.06 10.66 -19.13
C ALA A 251 23.90 11.81 -18.55
N ALA A 252 23.81 12.02 -17.23
CA ALA A 252 24.55 13.08 -16.54
C ALA A 252 26.04 12.74 -16.34
N TYR A 253 26.36 11.46 -16.13
CA TYR A 253 27.70 11.03 -15.73
C TYR A 253 28.14 9.77 -16.52
N PRO A 254 28.47 9.91 -17.82
CA PRO A 254 28.78 8.77 -18.68
C PRO A 254 30.16 8.13 -18.39
N SER A 255 31.01 8.78 -17.59
CA SER A 255 32.31 8.24 -17.20
C SER A 255 32.61 8.56 -15.73
N THR A 256 32.61 7.52 -14.90
CA THR A 256 32.85 7.62 -13.45
C THR A 256 33.94 6.62 -13.00
N PRO A 257 35.20 6.83 -13.43
CA PRO A 257 36.34 6.05 -12.95
C PRO A 257 36.59 6.28 -11.45
N ALA A 258 37.55 5.54 -10.89
CA ALA A 258 37.97 5.72 -9.49
C ALA A 258 38.30 7.20 -9.20
N GLY A 259 37.79 7.73 -8.08
CA GLY A 259 37.95 9.13 -7.69
C GLY A 259 36.87 10.09 -8.21
N HIS A 260 36.01 9.67 -9.15
CA HIS A 260 34.91 10.52 -9.62
C HIS A 260 33.85 10.72 -8.51
N PRO A 261 33.34 11.94 -8.25
CA PRO A 261 32.39 12.21 -7.16
C PRO A 261 31.11 11.38 -7.22
N GLN A 262 30.62 11.05 -8.42
CA GLN A 262 29.38 10.30 -8.63
C GLN A 262 29.55 8.78 -8.69
N ARG A 263 30.78 8.28 -8.55
CA ARG A 263 31.04 6.84 -8.65
C ARG A 263 30.26 6.04 -7.61
N ALA A 264 30.21 6.52 -6.36
CA ALA A 264 29.51 5.84 -5.27
C ALA A 264 27.98 5.78 -5.51
N ASN A 265 27.41 6.85 -6.08
CA ASN A 265 25.99 6.90 -6.42
C ASN A 265 25.65 5.89 -7.54
N GLN A 266 26.43 5.84 -8.61
CA GLN A 266 26.23 4.84 -9.67
C GLN A 266 26.49 3.42 -9.19
N GLU A 267 27.43 3.21 -8.26
CA GLU A 267 27.66 1.90 -7.65
C GLU A 267 26.46 1.44 -6.83
N MET A 268 25.80 2.33 -6.11
CA MET A 268 24.57 2.04 -5.36
C MET A 268 23.43 1.63 -6.31
N LEU A 269 23.16 2.41 -7.36
CA LEU A 269 22.16 2.08 -8.38
C LEU A 269 22.45 0.72 -9.03
N LYS A 270 23.71 0.50 -9.41
CA LYS A 270 24.19 -0.76 -9.97
C LYS A 270 23.97 -1.92 -9.01
N ASN A 271 24.25 -1.75 -7.72
CA ASN A 271 24.08 -2.80 -6.72
C ASN A 271 22.61 -3.14 -6.45
N TRP A 272 21.70 -2.17 -6.53
CA TRP A 272 20.26 -2.46 -6.47
C TRP A 272 19.78 -3.23 -7.71
N LEU A 273 20.17 -2.79 -8.91
CA LEU A 273 19.85 -3.51 -10.14
C LEU A 273 20.45 -4.91 -10.16
N ASP A 274 21.67 -5.09 -9.65
CA ASP A 274 22.31 -6.39 -9.52
C ASP A 274 21.54 -7.32 -8.57
N GLN A 275 21.14 -6.86 -7.39
CA GLN A 275 20.29 -7.63 -6.48
C GLN A 275 18.99 -8.09 -7.18
N LEU A 276 18.32 -7.17 -7.87
CA LEU A 276 17.07 -7.48 -8.56
C LEU A 276 17.27 -8.41 -9.76
N ASN A 277 18.34 -8.24 -10.54
CA ASN A 277 18.73 -9.15 -11.63
C ASN A 277 19.09 -10.56 -11.12
N ASN A 278 19.45 -10.69 -9.83
CA ASN A 278 19.72 -11.96 -9.14
C ASN A 278 18.53 -12.46 -8.30
N GLY A 279 17.32 -11.95 -8.52
CA GLY A 279 16.12 -12.50 -7.90
C GLY A 279 15.81 -12.00 -6.48
N ALA A 280 16.34 -10.84 -6.08
CA ALA A 280 16.04 -10.25 -4.77
C ALA A 280 14.54 -10.11 -4.49
N LEU A 281 14.18 -10.10 -3.19
CA LEU A 281 12.79 -9.94 -2.78
C LEU A 281 12.29 -8.52 -3.06
N ILE A 282 11.09 -8.44 -3.60
CA ILE A 282 10.35 -7.20 -3.86
C ILE A 282 8.98 -7.26 -3.18
N VAL A 283 8.32 -6.12 -3.03
CA VAL A 283 6.88 -6.05 -2.81
C VAL A 283 6.21 -6.20 -4.16
N SER A 284 5.34 -7.21 -4.29
CA SER A 284 4.64 -7.46 -5.56
C SER A 284 3.77 -6.26 -5.94
N ALA A 285 3.75 -5.86 -7.21
CA ALA A 285 2.80 -4.84 -7.68
C ALA A 285 1.34 -5.27 -7.49
N THR A 286 1.09 -6.58 -7.58
CA THR A 286 -0.24 -7.18 -7.43
C THR A 286 -0.31 -8.06 -6.18
N PRO A 287 -1.47 -8.10 -5.50
CA PRO A 287 -1.68 -8.99 -4.36
C PRO A 287 -1.35 -10.44 -4.69
N CYS A 288 -0.54 -11.08 -3.85
CA CYS A 288 -0.22 -12.50 -3.99
C CYS A 288 -1.46 -13.37 -3.72
N ARG A 289 -1.35 -14.65 -4.05
CA ARG A 289 -2.31 -15.63 -3.53
C ARG A 289 -2.27 -15.61 -2.00
N ARG A 290 -3.44 -15.78 -1.38
CA ARG A 290 -3.61 -15.95 0.05
C ARG A 290 -4.68 -16.98 0.35
N THR A 291 -4.51 -17.73 1.43
CA THR A 291 -5.46 -18.68 2.00
C THR A 291 -5.46 -18.57 3.52
N PHE A 292 -6.52 -19.05 4.16
CA PHE A 292 -6.68 -19.04 5.62
C PHE A 292 -7.09 -20.44 6.09
N TYR A 293 -6.65 -20.83 7.28
CA TYR A 293 -7.10 -22.08 7.90
C TYR A 293 -8.63 -22.09 8.13
N SER A 294 -9.23 -23.27 8.12
CA SER A 294 -10.63 -23.44 8.51
C SER A 294 -10.82 -23.01 9.97
N GLY A 295 -11.86 -22.23 10.27
CA GLY A 295 -12.16 -21.78 11.64
C GLY A 295 -12.18 -20.26 11.83
N TYR A 296 -11.95 -19.49 10.76
CA TYR A 296 -12.33 -18.08 10.69
C TYR A 296 -13.75 -17.91 10.14
#